data_AF-A0A0D3LG47-F1
#
_entry.id   AF-A0A0D3LG47-F1
#
_cell.length_a   1.000
_cell.length_b   1.000
_cell.length_c   1.000
_cell.angle_alpha   90.00
_cell.angle_beta   90.00
_cell.angle_gamma   90.00
#
_symmetry.space_group_name_H-M   'P 1'
#
loop_
_entity.id
_entity.type
_entity.pdbx_description
1 polymer ?
#
loop_
_entity_poly.entity_id
_entity_poly.type
_entity_poly.pdbx_seq_one_letter_code
_entity_poly.pdbx_strand_id
1 'polypeptide(L)'
;MHRQTAIKILEQRVQQLSFKHWQSSYDQVQIDELYSFVESKENKRWLLYAYAPETDEVLARGAQPGSGETEAGKLWNCFISS
;
A
#
# COMPACT_ATOMS: atom_id res chain seq x y z
N MET A 1 -25.95 5.26 4.82
CA MET A 1 -25.03 6.12 4.05
C MET A 1 -24.87 5.50 2.66
N HIS A 2 -25.14 6.25 1.59
CA HIS A 2 -25.08 5.71 0.22
C HIS A 2 -23.62 5.56 -0.23
N ARG A 3 -23.28 4.53 -1.02
CA ARG A 3 -21.91 4.27 -1.50
C ARG A 3 -21.25 5.51 -2.11
N GLN A 4 -21.99 6.24 -2.93
CA GLN A 4 -21.54 7.48 -3.57
C GLN A 4 -21.17 8.57 -2.55
N THR A 5 -21.89 8.66 -1.43
CA THR A 5 -21.62 9.64 -0.37
C THR A 5 -20.32 9.30 0.36
N ALA A 6 -20.08 8.03 0.66
CA ALA A 6 -18.86 7.58 1.31
C ALA A 6 -17.61 7.84 0.45
N ILE A 7 -17.69 7.56 -0.86
CA ILE A 7 -16.58 7.84 -1.81
C ILE A 7 -16.27 9.33 -1.86
N LYS A 8 -17.30 10.19 -2.00
CA LYS A 8 -17.09 11.65 -2.02
C LYS A 8 -16.41 12.18 -0.75
N ILE A 9 -16.79 11.65 0.42
CA ILE A 9 -16.16 12.03 1.69
C ILE A 9 -14.68 11.65 1.71
N LEU A 10 -14.34 10.45 1.21
CA LEU A 10 -12.95 10.00 1.14
C LEU A 10 -12.13 10.87 0.18
N GLU A 11 -12.66 11.16 -1.01
CA GLU A 11 -12.00 12.03 -2.00
C GLU A 11 -11.71 13.43 -1.43
N GLN A 12 -12.67 14.03 -0.73
CA GLN A 12 -12.49 15.33 -0.09
C GLN A 12 -11.41 15.30 1.00
N ARG A 13 -11.36 14.21 1.80
CA ARG A 13 -10.31 14.05 2.81
C ARG A 13 -8.93 13.89 2.18
N VAL A 14 -8.82 13.13 1.10
CA VAL A 14 -7.55 12.95 0.37
C VAL A 14 -7.01 14.29 -0.13
N GLN A 15 -7.88 15.19 -0.62
CA GLN A 15 -7.46 16.54 -1.06
C GLN A 15 -6.95 17.43 0.09
N GLN A 16 -7.38 17.16 1.32
CA GLN A 16 -6.94 17.89 2.51
C GLN A 16 -5.62 17.33 3.09
N LEU A 17 -5.15 16.18 2.61
CA LEU A 17 -3.86 15.65 3.00
C LEU A 17 -2.75 16.46 2.36
N SER A 18 -1.93 17.10 3.19
CA SER A 18 -0.65 17.64 2.75
C SER A 18 0.38 16.52 2.70
N PHE A 19 0.88 16.21 1.51
CA PHE A 19 2.02 15.30 1.38
C PHE A 19 3.27 16.01 1.93
N LYS A 20 3.92 15.36 2.89
CA LYS A 20 5.23 15.80 3.38
C LYS A 20 6.26 15.66 2.25
N HIS A 21 7.29 16.50 2.31
CA HIS A 21 8.37 16.47 1.32
C HIS A 21 9.23 15.24 1.58
N TRP A 22 9.45 14.43 0.54
CA TRP A 22 10.33 13.26 0.62
C TRP A 22 11.74 13.68 1.03
N GLN A 23 12.31 12.94 1.97
CA GLN A 23 13.69 13.13 2.40
C GLN A 23 14.66 12.52 1.38
N SER A 24 15.89 13.04 1.35
CA SER A 24 16.96 12.49 0.51
C SER A 24 17.49 11.14 1.02
N SER A 25 17.34 10.87 2.31
CA SER A 25 17.76 9.64 2.98
C SER A 25 16.90 9.42 4.23
N TYR A 26 16.67 8.16 4.58
CA TYR A 26 15.98 7.74 5.80
C TYR A 26 16.89 6.80 6.59
N ASP A 27 16.93 6.93 7.91
CA ASP A 27 17.77 6.07 8.76
C ASP A 27 17.15 4.67 8.90
N GLN A 28 15.81 4.60 8.92
CA GLN A 28 15.05 3.35 8.97
C GLN A 28 13.93 3.30 7.94
N VAL A 29 13.85 2.17 7.23
CA VAL A 29 12.70 1.80 6.38
C VAL A 29 12.20 0.42 6.81
N GLN A 30 10.91 0.33 7.09
CA GLN A 30 10.21 -0.92 7.37
C GLN A 30 9.54 -1.41 6.09
N ILE A 31 9.83 -2.65 5.71
CA ILE A 31 9.17 -3.30 4.58
C ILE A 31 8.28 -4.38 5.15
N ASP A 32 7.00 -4.35 4.79
CA ASP A 32 6.03 -5.32 5.26
C ASP A 32 5.09 -5.76 4.14
N GLU A 33 4.46 -6.91 4.34
CA GLU A 33 3.50 -7.51 3.45
C GLU A 33 2.14 -7.66 4.13
N LEU A 34 1.09 -7.35 3.39
CA LEU A 34 -0.28 -7.67 3.80
C LEU A 34 -1.07 -8.21 2.63
N TYR A 35 -2.16 -8.90 2.94
CA TYR A 35 -3.15 -9.25 1.94
C TYR A 35 -4.54 -8.84 2.37
N SER A 36 -5.35 -8.52 1.38
CA SER A 36 -6.78 -8.28 1.57
C SER A 36 -7.55 -8.88 0.40
N PHE A 37 -8.86 -8.98 0.55
CA PHE A 37 -9.74 -9.48 -0.49
C PHE A 37 -11.05 -8.69 -0.50
N VAL A 38 -11.62 -8.53 -1.69
CA VAL A 38 -12.92 -7.84 -1.87
C VAL A 38 -13.93 -8.90 -2.29
N GLU A 39 -15.01 -9.01 -1.51
CA GLU A 39 -16.15 -9.92 -1.69
C GLU A 39 -15.84 -11.42 -1.53
N SER A 40 -14.75 -11.94 -2.11
CA SER A 40 -14.38 -13.36 -2.05
C SER A 40 -12.88 -13.54 -1.77
N LYS A 41 -12.51 -14.64 -1.10
CA LYS A 41 -11.10 -14.98 -0.83
C LYS A 41 -10.30 -15.29 -2.11
N GLU A 42 -10.98 -15.62 -3.21
CA GLU A 42 -10.36 -15.82 -4.52
C GLU A 42 -9.82 -14.50 -5.08
N ASN A 43 -10.49 -13.38 -4.75
CA ASN A 43 -10.02 -12.03 -5.05
C ASN A 43 -8.97 -11.52 -4.06
N LYS A 44 -8.12 -12.40 -3.54
CA LYS A 44 -6.99 -12.02 -2.69
C LYS A 44 -5.99 -11.19 -3.48
N ARG A 45 -5.55 -10.10 -2.88
CA ARG A 45 -4.53 -9.19 -3.39
C ARG A 45 -3.47 -9.02 -2.32
N TRP A 46 -2.23 -9.24 -2.72
CA TRP A 46 -1.06 -8.93 -1.92
C TRP A 46 -0.70 -7.46 -2.10
N LEU A 47 -0.24 -6.83 -1.03
CA LEU A 47 0.30 -5.49 -0.96
C LEU A 47 1.62 -5.57 -0.22
N LEU A 48 2.69 -5.12 -0.87
CA LEU A 48 3.95 -4.81 -0.21
C LEU A 48 4.07 -3.31 -0.09
N TYR A 49 4.61 -2.84 1.03
CA TYR A 49 4.87 -1.43 1.23
C TYR A 49 6.19 -1.20 1.96
N ALA A 50 6.83 -0.09 1.64
CA ALA A 50 7.96 0.46 2.38
C ALA A 50 7.47 1.68 3.17
N TYR A 51 7.74 1.70 4.47
CA TYR A 51 7.28 2.71 5.41
C TYR A 51 8.45 3.29 6.20
N ALA A 52 8.52 4.62 6.29
CA ALA A 52 9.47 5.33 7.14
C ALA A 52 8.78 5.71 8.46
N PRO A 53 9.08 5.03 9.58
CA PRO A 53 8.45 5.31 10.87
C PRO A 53 8.78 6.71 11.42
N GLU A 54 9.94 7.25 11.05
CA GLU A 54 10.41 8.56 11.51
C GLU A 54 9.56 9.71 10.96
N THR A 55 9.12 9.59 9.70
CA THR A 55 8.34 10.63 9.03
C THR A 55 6.85 10.31 8.94
N ASP A 56 6.47 9.08 9.30
CA ASP A 56 5.13 8.51 9.11
C ASP A 56 4.71 8.52 7.63
N GLU A 57 5.62 8.08 6.75
CA GLU A 57 5.42 8.11 5.30
C GLU A 57 5.49 6.72 4.67
N VAL A 58 4.59 6.45 3.71
CA VAL A 58 4.70 5.31 2.81
C VAL A 58 5.55 5.72 1.61
N LEU A 59 6.75 5.15 1.50
CA LEU A 59 7.76 5.50 0.50
C LEU A 59 7.50 4.82 -0.85
N ALA A 60 7.07 3.56 -0.82
CA ALA A 60 6.76 2.79 -2.00
C ALA A 60 5.70 1.74 -1.68
N ARG A 61 4.95 1.32 -2.70
CA ARG A 61 4.00 0.21 -2.59
C ARG A 61 3.91 -0.57 -3.90
N GLY A 62 3.80 -1.89 -3.78
CA GLY A 62 3.48 -2.79 -4.89
C GLY A 62 2.25 -3.61 -4.54
N ALA A 63 1.39 -3.89 -5.52
CA ALA A 63 0.22 -4.73 -5.30
C ALA A 63 0.03 -5.71 -6.46
N GLN A 64 -0.31 -6.96 -6.13
CA GLN A 64 -0.50 -8.02 -7.13
C GLN A 64 -1.71 -8.89 -6.75
N PRO A 65 -2.63 -9.18 -7.69
CA PRO A 65 -3.67 -10.17 -7.46
C PRO A 65 -3.06 -11.57 -7.34
N GLY A 66 -3.64 -12.40 -6.47
CA GLY A 66 -3.17 -13.76 -6.28
C GLY A 66 -3.43 -14.28 -4.87
N SER A 67 -3.85 -15.54 -4.76
CA SER A 67 -4.19 -16.15 -3.48
C SER A 67 -3.02 -16.85 -2.78
N GLY A 68 -1.98 -17.24 -3.53
CA GLY A 68 -0.86 -18.05 -3.05
C GLY A 68 0.42 -17.27 -2.68
N GLU A 69 1.29 -17.93 -1.90
CA GLU A 69 2.62 -17.46 -1.50
C GLU A 69 3.54 -17.20 -2.71
N THR A 70 3.35 -17.92 -3.81
CA THR A 70 4.08 -17.69 -5.07
C THR A 70 3.89 -16.28 -5.61
N GLU A 71 2.71 -15.70 -5.46
CA GLU A 71 2.42 -14.35 -5.94
C GLU A 71 2.98 -13.28 -5.01
N ALA A 72 3.02 -13.53 -3.70
CA ALA A 72 3.76 -12.70 -2.75
C ALA A 72 5.26 -12.71 -3.07
N GLY A 73 5.87 -13.87 -3.29
CA GLY A 73 7.29 -14.00 -3.64
C GLY A 73 7.67 -13.30 -4.95
N LYS A 74 6.80 -13.36 -5.98
CA LYS A 74 6.97 -12.59 -7.22
C LYS A 74 6.95 -11.09 -6.94
N LEU A 75 5.98 -10.63 -6.13
CA LEU A 75 5.86 -9.22 -5.76
C LEU A 75 7.08 -8.73 -4.97
N TRP A 76 7.58 -9.52 -4.02
CA TRP A 76 8.83 -9.27 -3.30
C TRP A 76 10.01 -9.10 -4.24
N ASN A 77 10.21 -10.06 -5.16
CA ASN A 77 11.32 -10.00 -6.11
C ASN A 77 11.25 -8.76 -7.00
N CYS A 78 10.06 -8.40 -7.49
CA CYS A 78 9.88 -7.17 -8.25
C CYS A 78 10.18 -5.93 -7.40
N PHE A 79 9.69 -5.89 -6.17
CA PHE A 79 9.80 -4.72 -5.30
C PHE A 79 11.24 -4.42 -4.87
N ILE A 80 12.05 -5.43 -4.58
CA ILE A 80 13.45 -5.27 -4.16
C ILE A 80 14.44 -5.11 -5.32
N SER A 81 14.05 -5.47 -6.55
CA SER A 81 14.90 -5.37 -7.74
C SER A 81 14.72 -4.05 -8.51
N SER A 82 13.84 -3.16 -8.02
CA SER A 82 13.50 -1.86 -8.62
C SER A 82 14.38 -0.73 -8.08
#